data_AF-A0A383DUP5-F1
#
_entry.id   AF-A0A383DUP5-F1
#
_cell.length_a   1.000
_cell.length_b   1.000
_cell.length_c   1.000
_cell.angle_alpha   90.00
_cell.angle_beta   90.00
_cell.angle_gamma   90.00
#
_symmetry.space_group_name_H-M   'P 1'
#
loop_
_entity.id
_entity.type
_entity.pdbx_description
1 polymer ?
#
loop_
_entity_poly.entity_id
_entity_poly.type
_entity_poly.pdbx_seq_one_letter_code
_entity_poly.pdbx_strand_id
1 'polypeptide(L)'
;MPAKSKAQQRFMGMVHAVQKGELSPSEVSDKVKDVADDMSDSDAEDFASTKHGGKPEKVAKEVIRKVREVIKPIVRESYASMFGEFTKDMKSSYEIQA
;
A
#
# COMPACT_ATOMS: atom_id res chain seq x y z
N MET A 1 6.89 -11.04 -5.43
CA MET A 1 6.85 -9.94 -6.44
C MET A 1 8.08 -9.03 -6.27
N PRO A 2 8.69 -8.43 -7.32
CA PRO A 2 9.89 -7.62 -7.12
C PRO A 2 9.59 -6.19 -6.62
N ALA A 3 10.35 -5.71 -5.63
CA ALA A 3 10.27 -4.33 -5.13
C ALA A 3 10.57 -3.31 -6.23
N LYS A 4 9.81 -2.21 -6.26
CA LYS A 4 9.84 -1.18 -7.32
C LYS A 4 10.83 -0.03 -7.03
N SER A 5 11.38 0.03 -5.82
CA SER A 5 12.36 1.05 -5.43
C SER A 5 13.32 0.51 -4.36
N LYS A 6 14.48 1.16 -4.21
CA LYS A 6 15.45 0.83 -3.15
C LYS A 6 14.86 1.09 -1.76
N ALA A 7 14.09 2.16 -1.59
CA ALA A 7 13.41 2.45 -0.33
C ALA A 7 12.42 1.35 0.06
N GLN A 8 11.61 0.86 -0.89
CA GLN A 8 10.68 -0.25 -0.63
C GLN A 8 11.43 -1.53 -0.25
N GLN A 9 12.52 -1.83 -0.95
CA GLN A 9 13.34 -2.99 -0.64
C GLN A 9 13.92 -2.93 0.78
N ARG A 10 14.50 -1.78 1.18
CA ARG A 10 15.04 -1.58 2.53
C ARG A 10 13.97 -1.65 3.60
N PHE A 11 12.80 -1.06 3.33
CA PHE A 11 11.65 -1.14 4.22
C PHE A 11 11.26 -2.60 4.47
N MET A 12 11.14 -3.40 3.41
CA MET A 12 10.82 -4.82 3.55
C MET A 12 11.96 -5.64 4.19
N GLY A 13 13.21 -5.22 4.00
CA GLY A 13 14.34 -5.79 4.74
C GLY A 13 14.23 -5.58 6.25
N MET A 14 13.78 -4.40 6.70
CA MET A 14 13.53 -4.15 8.13
C MET A 14 12.34 -4.96 8.65
N VAL A 15 11.26 -5.04 7.88
CA VAL A 15 10.09 -5.89 8.20
C VAL A 15 10.54 -7.34 8.43
N HIS A 16 11.28 -7.90 7.48
CA HIS A 16 11.77 -9.26 7.56
C HIS A 16 12.74 -9.47 8.75
N ALA A 17 13.65 -8.52 8.99
CA ALA A 17 14.57 -8.60 10.13
C ALA A 17 13.84 -8.59 11.49
N VAL A 18 12.75 -7.82 11.61
CA VAL A 18 11.88 -7.85 12.80
C VAL A 18 11.19 -9.21 12.93
N GLN A 19 10.66 -9.76 11.84
CA GLN A 19 10.02 -11.09 11.85
C GLN A 19 10.99 -12.22 12.24
N LYS A 20 12.27 -12.11 11.86
CA LYS A 20 13.33 -13.04 12.27
C LYS A 20 13.86 -12.80 13.69
N GLY A 21 13.47 -11.71 14.34
CA GLY A 21 14.01 -11.31 15.64
C GLY A 21 15.45 -10.79 15.60
N GLU A 22 15.97 -10.48 14.41
CA GLU A 22 17.31 -9.90 14.22
C GLU A 22 17.33 -8.39 14.53
N LEU A 23 16.17 -7.74 14.47
CA LEU A 23 15.98 -6.33 14.78
C LEU A 23 14.85 -6.17 15.80
N SER A 24 15.04 -5.39 16.86
CA SER A 24 14.00 -5.22 17.86
C SER A 24 12.83 -4.39 17.31
N PRO A 25 11.57 -4.79 17.59
CA PRO A 25 10.40 -3.95 17.30
C PRO A 25 10.50 -2.55 17.92
N SER A 26 11.24 -2.36 19.02
CA SER A 26 11.43 -1.04 19.63
C SER A 26 12.34 -0.09 18.82
N GLU A 27 13.13 -0.62 17.89
CA GLU A 27 14.14 0.12 17.12
C GLU A 27 13.63 0.56 15.74
N VAL A 28 12.41 0.14 15.37
CA VAL A 28 11.80 0.44 14.08
C VAL A 28 10.59 1.36 14.22
N SER A 29 10.21 2.01 13.13
CA SER A 29 8.97 2.79 13.07
C SER A 29 7.75 1.90 13.23
N ASP A 30 6.65 2.43 13.79
CA ASP A 30 5.40 1.69 13.97
C ASP A 30 4.91 1.03 12.68
N LYS A 31 5.05 1.71 11.54
CA LYS A 31 4.71 1.15 10.23
C LYS A 31 5.46 -0.15 9.87
N VAL A 32 6.70 -0.31 10.32
CA VAL A 32 7.46 -1.55 10.09
C VAL A 32 6.88 -2.67 10.97
N LYS A 33 6.47 -2.34 12.20
CA LYS A 33 5.86 -3.30 13.13
C LYS A 33 4.51 -3.77 12.59
N ASP A 34 3.64 -2.83 12.22
CA ASP A 34 2.32 -3.13 11.66
C ASP A 34 2.44 -4.06 10.44
N VAL A 35 3.37 -3.75 9.53
CA VAL A 35 3.59 -4.59 8.34
C VAL A 35 4.25 -5.92 8.71
N ALA A 36 5.13 -5.99 9.70
CA ALA A 36 5.71 -7.25 10.17
C ALA A 36 4.66 -8.19 10.80
N ASP A 37 3.65 -7.62 11.45
CA ASP A 37 2.54 -8.37 12.05
C ASP A 37 1.56 -8.89 10.99
N ASP A 38 1.27 -8.07 9.97
CA ASP A 38 0.25 -8.38 8.95
C ASP A 38 0.78 -9.16 7.73
N MET A 39 2.07 -9.02 7.40
CA MET A 39 2.67 -9.57 6.18
C MET A 39 3.28 -10.96 6.42
N SER A 40 3.24 -11.85 5.43
CA SER A 40 3.95 -13.14 5.55
C SER A 40 5.47 -12.96 5.49
N ASP A 41 6.21 -13.79 6.24
CA ASP A 41 7.68 -13.80 6.24
C ASP A 41 8.26 -13.98 4.82
N SER A 42 7.67 -14.92 4.06
CA SER A 42 8.06 -15.19 2.68
C SER A 42 7.84 -13.99 1.77
N ASP A 43 6.75 -13.25 1.92
CA ASP A 43 6.51 -12.06 1.09
C ASP A 43 7.51 -10.95 1.44
N ALA A 44 7.80 -10.73 2.73
CA ALA A 44 8.76 -9.74 3.17
C ALA A 44 10.17 -10.03 2.61
N GLU A 45 10.59 -11.31 2.68
CA GLU A 45 11.84 -11.80 2.09
C GLU A 45 11.89 -11.58 0.58
N ASP A 46 10.80 -11.91 -0.13
CA ASP A 46 10.66 -11.75 -1.58
C ASP A 46 10.93 -10.31 -2.04
N PHE A 47 10.42 -9.33 -1.28
CA PHE A 47 10.68 -7.93 -1.58
C PHE A 47 12.09 -7.50 -1.16
N ALA A 48 12.57 -7.96 -0.01
CA ALA A 48 13.88 -7.61 0.55
C ALA A 48 15.06 -8.11 -0.30
N SER A 49 14.95 -9.34 -0.82
CA SER A 49 16.01 -10.07 -1.54
C SER A 49 16.23 -9.62 -2.99
N THR A 50 15.33 -8.79 -3.52
CA THR A 50 15.41 -8.33 -4.91
C THR A 50 16.69 -7.54 -5.24
N LYS A 51 17.18 -7.57 -6.49
CA LYS A 51 18.43 -6.86 -6.85
C LYS A 51 18.34 -5.34 -6.63
N HIS A 52 19.39 -4.75 -6.05
CA HIS A 52 19.49 -3.28 -5.87
C HIS A 52 19.73 -2.52 -7.19
N GLY A 53 20.37 -3.17 -8.16
CA GLY A 53 20.73 -2.57 -9.44
C GLY A 53 19.50 -2.20 -10.28
N GLY A 54 19.55 -1.05 -10.95
CA GLY A 54 18.50 -0.59 -11.85
C GLY A 54 17.23 -0.04 -11.17
N LYS A 55 17.16 -0.04 -9.84
CA LYS A 55 16.03 0.54 -9.11
C LYS A 55 16.25 2.02 -8.79
N PRO A 56 15.23 2.88 -8.96
CA PRO A 56 15.29 4.23 -8.44
C PRO A 56 15.26 4.20 -6.91
N GLU A 57 15.70 5.29 -6.27
CA GLU A 57 15.62 5.43 -4.81
C GLU A 57 14.16 5.40 -4.33
N LYS A 58 13.31 6.17 -5.01
CA LYS A 58 11.85 6.21 -4.83
C LYS A 58 11.18 6.23 -6.20
N VAL A 59 9.96 5.70 -6.29
CA VAL A 59 9.16 5.82 -7.52
C VAL A 59 8.87 7.30 -7.79
N ALA A 60 9.10 7.75 -9.03
CA ALA A 60 8.94 9.15 -9.40
C ALA A 60 7.48 9.60 -9.24
N LYS A 61 7.28 10.81 -8.70
CA LYS A 61 5.94 11.40 -8.49
C LYS A 61 5.13 11.48 -9.79
N GLU A 62 5.80 11.72 -10.91
CA GLU A 62 5.16 11.77 -12.23
C GLU A 62 4.54 10.43 -12.62
N VAL A 63 5.25 9.32 -12.37
CA VAL A 63 4.72 7.97 -12.62
C VAL A 63 3.49 7.72 -11.77
N ILE A 64 3.54 8.06 -10.48
CA ILE A 64 2.40 7.92 -9.55
C ILE A 64 1.21 8.76 -10.03
N ARG A 65 1.46 10.00 -10.47
CA ARG A 65 0.43 10.90 -10.99
C ARG A 65 -0.24 10.32 -12.24
N LYS A 66 0.54 9.85 -13.22
CA LYS A 66 0.03 9.24 -14.46
C LYS A 66 -0.84 8.02 -14.15
N VAL A 67 -0.38 7.13 -13.27
CA VAL A 67 -1.16 5.96 -12.83
C VAL A 67 -2.47 6.39 -12.17
N ARG A 68 -2.43 7.40 -11.29
CA ARG A 68 -3.64 7.95 -10.64
C ARG A 68 -4.63 8.51 -11.67
N GLU A 69 -4.16 9.28 -12.64
CA GLU A 69 -5.01 9.87 -13.69
C GLU A 69 -5.72 8.78 -14.52
N VAL A 70 -5.03 7.68 -14.83
CA VAL A 70 -5.60 6.53 -15.56
C VAL A 70 -6.62 5.75 -14.73
N ILE A 71 -6.33 5.50 -13.45
CA ILE A 71 -7.18 4.66 -12.59
C ILE A 71 -8.41 5.42 -12.05
N LYS A 72 -8.28 6.74 -11.81
CA LYS A 72 -9.34 7.56 -11.21
C LYS A 72 -10.71 7.46 -11.91
N PRO A 73 -10.83 7.54 -13.25
CA PRO A 73 -12.14 7.39 -13.91
C PRO A 73 -12.69 5.97 -13.75
N ILE A 74 -11.85 4.93 -13.88
CA ILE A 74 -12.24 3.52 -13.76
C ILE A 74 -12.82 3.25 -12.37
N VAL A 75 -12.12 3.70 -11.33
CA VAL A 75 -12.58 3.56 -9.94
C VAL A 75 -13.86 4.36 -9.74
N ARG A 76 -13.93 5.61 -10.19
CA ARG A 76 -15.15 6.44 -10.04
C ARG A 76 -16.36 5.77 -10.69
N GLU A 77 -16.22 5.26 -11.90
CA GLU A 77 -17.29 4.60 -12.64
C GLU A 77 -17.70 3.29 -11.99
N SER A 78 -16.72 2.46 -11.60
CA SER A 78 -16.97 1.21 -10.87
C SER A 78 -17.67 1.43 -9.53
N TYR A 79 -17.31 2.49 -8.79
CA TYR A 79 -17.99 2.85 -7.54
C TYR A 79 -19.40 3.40 -7.80
N ALA A 80 -19.57 4.22 -8.84
CA ALA A 80 -20.89 4.73 -9.21
C ALA A 80 -21.83 3.61 -9.68
N SER A 81 -21.32 2.58 -10.37
CA SER A 81 -22.13 1.44 -10.80
C SER A 81 -22.48 0.50 -9.64
N MET A 82 -21.55 0.24 -8.72
CA MET A 82 -21.82 -0.63 -7.56
C MET A 82 -22.66 0.04 -6.47
N PHE A 83 -22.51 1.35 -6.25
CA PHE A 83 -23.07 2.05 -5.10
C PHE A 83 -23.88 3.30 -5.46
N GLY A 84 -24.10 3.58 -6.75
CA GLY A 84 -24.83 4.77 -7.21
C GLY A 84 -26.28 4.82 -6.72
N GLU A 85 -26.96 3.68 -6.65
CA GLU A 85 -28.32 3.58 -6.09
C GLU A 85 -28.28 3.63 -4.56
N PHE A 86 -27.38 2.87 -3.93
CA PHE A 86 -27.20 2.82 -2.47
C PHE A 86 -26.94 4.20 -1.84
N THR A 87 -26.12 5.04 -2.49
CA THR A 87 -25.78 6.38 -1.98
C THR A 87 -26.93 7.39 -2.11
N LYS A 88 -27.86 7.16 -3.04
CA LYS A 88 -29.04 8.01 -3.23
C LYS A 88 -30.06 7.78 -2.11
N ASP A 89 -30.26 6.53 -1.72
CA ASP A 89 -31.14 6.14 -0.63
C ASP A 89 -30.61 6.59 0.75
N MET A 90 -29.30 6.58 0.94
CA MET A 90 -28.67 7.08 2.18
C MET A 90 -28.84 8.60 2.36
N LYS A 91 -28.83 9.39 1.28
CA LYS A 91 -29.12 10.83 1.38
C LYS A 91 -30.59 11.11 1.66
N SER A 92 -31.48 10.36 1.01
CA SER A 92 -32.93 10.48 1.23
C SER A 92 -33.32 10.17 2.68
N SER A 93 -32.73 9.14 3.30
CA SER A 93 -33.02 8.79 4.69
C SER A 93 -32.54 9.83 5.72
N TYR A 94 -31.43 10.54 5.44
CA TYR A 94 -30.96 11.64 6.30
C TYR A 94 -31.79 12.92 6.15
N GLU A 95 -32.31 13.22 4.95
CA GLU A 95 -33.16 14.41 4.72
C GLU A 95 -34.57 14.28 5.30
N ILE A 96 -35.08 13.05 5.48
CA ILE A 96 -36.39 12.80 6.11
C ILE A 96 -36.31 12.88 7.66
N GLN A 97 -35.10 12.86 8.23
CA GLN A 97 -34.85 12.91 9.67
C GLN A 97 -34.48 14.31 10.20
N ALA A 98 -34.45 15.33 9.34
CA ALA A 98 -34.19 16.73 9.70
C ALA A 98 -35.47 17.57 9.58
#